data_AF-A0A952EXX4-F1
#
_entry.id   AF-A0A952EXX4-F1
#
_cell.length_a   1.000
_cell.length_b   1.000
_cell.length_c   1.000
_cell.angle_alpha   90.00
_cell.angle_beta   90.00
_cell.angle_gamma   90.00
#
_symmetry.space_group_name_H-M   'P 1'
#
loop_
_entity.id
_entity.type
_entity.pdbx_description
1 polymer ?
#
loop_
_entity_poly.entity_id
_entity_poly.type
_entity_poly.pdbx_seq_one_letter_code
_entity_poly.pdbx_strand_id
1 'polypeptide(L)'
;MSTPTAESVTAEGSPLSRFLWNFRHHPKRELWFAWWVMVIFYQLYGVLFFLVTRVQPPPSPAWDTPAVLQWFSERHFGLLAGFGIVFLISGMCAPMNALLAYSMRRMSVSRIFGYSYLIMYSLSAIPGMLVMAIAMTVGALRPDRDPEIIHWLYDFAFLSFSGTMGVFMIGS
;
A
#
# COMPACT_ATOMS: atom_id res chain seq x y z
N MET A 1 -10.55 29.22 55.58
CA MET A 1 -9.63 29.32 54.42
C MET A 1 -10.05 28.22 53.46
N SER A 2 -10.86 28.58 52.47
CA SER A 2 -11.66 27.66 51.67
C SER A 2 -10.95 27.37 50.34
N THR A 3 -10.68 26.09 50.07
CA THR A 3 -10.17 25.54 48.81
C THR A 3 -11.23 25.63 47.69
N PRO A 4 -10.85 25.50 46.41
CA PRO A 4 -11.08 26.48 45.35
C PRO A 4 -12.38 26.23 44.57
N THR A 5 -13.09 27.28 44.19
CA THR A 5 -14.13 27.22 43.16
C THR A 5 -13.45 27.00 41.81
N ALA A 6 -13.46 25.75 41.35
CA ALA A 6 -13.36 25.42 39.94
C ALA A 6 -14.59 26.00 39.23
N GLU A 7 -14.55 27.30 38.95
CA GLU A 7 -15.48 27.89 37.99
C GLU A 7 -15.23 27.23 36.65
N SER A 8 -16.23 26.44 36.28
CA SER A 8 -16.46 25.84 35.00
C SER A 8 -16.29 26.86 33.88
N VAL A 9 -15.12 26.88 33.25
CA VAL A 9 -14.98 27.37 31.88
C VAL A 9 -15.57 26.30 30.95
N THR A 10 -16.88 26.07 31.06
CA THR A 10 -17.64 25.37 30.03
C THR A 10 -17.79 26.34 28.88
N ALA A 11 -16.86 26.24 27.93
CA ALA A 11 -17.04 26.84 26.63
C ALA A 11 -18.36 26.33 26.02
N GLU A 12 -19.38 27.20 26.03
CA GLU A 12 -20.57 27.09 25.19
C GLU A 12 -20.17 27.31 23.73
N GLY A 13 -19.42 26.37 23.19
CA GLY A 13 -19.23 26.27 21.76
C GLY A 13 -20.47 25.67 21.11
N SER A 14 -20.98 26.31 20.05
CA SER A 14 -21.86 25.70 19.05
C SER A 14 -21.43 24.25 18.75
N PRO A 15 -22.36 23.31 18.49
CA PRO A 15 -22.01 21.93 18.12
C PRO A 15 -20.94 21.86 17.02
N LEU A 16 -20.98 22.81 16.08
CA LEU A 16 -19.97 22.99 15.03
C LEU A 16 -18.59 23.38 15.57
N SER A 17 -18.49 24.30 16.53
CA SER A 17 -17.20 24.70 17.10
C SER A 17 -16.60 23.61 18.00
N ARG A 18 -17.44 22.84 18.71
CA ARG A 18 -17.00 21.65 19.45
C ARG A 18 -16.51 20.55 18.51
N PHE A 19 -17.21 20.32 17.41
CA PHE A 19 -16.79 19.36 16.38
C PHE A 19 -15.45 19.77 15.75
N LEU A 20 -15.30 21.02 15.32
CA LEU A 20 -14.05 21.55 14.75
C LEU A 20 -12.89 21.51 15.76
N TRP A 21 -13.16 21.86 17.03
CA TRP A 21 -12.18 21.75 18.10
C TRP A 21 -11.72 20.32 18.30
N ASN A 22 -12.65 19.36 18.38
CA ASN A 22 -12.35 17.95 18.53
C ASN A 22 -11.60 17.40 17.33
N PHE A 23 -12.01 17.73 16.10
CA PHE A 23 -11.29 17.31 14.89
C PHE A 23 -9.84 17.81 14.89
N ARG A 24 -9.62 19.06 15.30
CA ARG A 24 -8.29 19.67 15.30
C ARG A 24 -7.41 19.21 16.47
N HIS A 25 -7.97 18.99 17.66
CA HIS A 25 -7.20 18.66 18.87
C HIS A 25 -7.40 17.22 19.36
N HIS A 26 -7.93 16.33 18.53
CA HIS A 26 -8.12 14.94 18.93
C HIS A 26 -6.77 14.30 19.30
N PRO A 27 -6.60 13.71 20.49
CA PRO A 27 -5.32 13.17 20.95
C PRO A 27 -4.82 11.99 20.11
N LYS A 28 -5.70 11.39 19.30
CA LYS A 28 -5.38 10.27 18.39
C LYS A 28 -5.51 10.63 16.91
N ARG A 29 -5.46 11.92 16.55
CA ARG A 29 -5.65 12.39 15.16
C ARG A 29 -4.68 11.69 14.18
N GLU A 30 -3.42 11.54 14.57
CA GLU A 30 -2.40 10.88 13.76
C GLU A 30 -2.68 9.39 13.56
N LEU A 31 -3.19 8.72 14.59
CA LEU A 31 -3.60 7.31 14.50
C LEU A 31 -4.82 7.14 13.59
N TRP A 32 -5.80 8.05 13.67
CA TRP A 32 -6.95 8.06 12.76
C TRP A 32 -6.55 8.32 11.32
N PHE A 33 -5.63 9.25 11.09
CA PHE A 33 -5.06 9.50 9.77
C PHE A 33 -4.40 8.24 9.22
N ALA A 34 -3.48 7.63 9.97
CA ALA A 34 -2.78 6.42 9.52
C ALA A 34 -3.73 5.24 9.29
N TRP A 35 -4.78 5.12 10.11
CA TRP A 35 -5.81 4.08 9.95
C TRP A 35 -6.63 4.28 8.68
N TRP A 36 -7.08 5.50 8.38
CA TRP A 36 -7.79 5.78 7.13
C TRP A 36 -6.89 5.62 5.90
N VAL A 37 -5.61 6.00 6.00
CA VAL A 37 -4.63 5.73 4.94
C VAL A 37 -4.52 4.23 4.68
N MET A 38 -4.50 3.41 5.74
CA MET A 38 -4.49 1.95 5.62
C MET A 38 -5.73 1.42 4.89
N VAL A 39 -6.92 1.84 5.31
CA VAL A 39 -8.18 1.44 4.68
C VAL A 39 -8.21 1.83 3.20
N ILE A 40 -7.90 3.10 2.89
CA ILE A 40 -7.91 3.61 1.52
C ILE A 40 -6.89 2.88 0.65
N PHE A 41 -5.68 2.69 1.15
CA PHE A 41 -4.62 2.03 0.40
C PHE A 41 -5.00 0.61 0.00
N TYR A 42 -5.47 -0.24 0.93
CA TYR A 42 -5.84 -1.62 0.59
C TYR A 42 -7.02 -1.70 -0.38
N GLN A 43 -8.01 -0.79 -0.26
CA GLN A 43 -9.12 -0.73 -1.20
C GLN A 43 -8.66 -0.30 -2.60
N LEU A 44 -7.81 0.73 -2.69
CA LEU A 44 -7.23 1.16 -3.96
C LEU A 44 -6.39 0.05 -4.57
N TYR A 45 -5.53 -0.60 -3.78
CA TYR A 45 -4.66 -1.66 -4.24
C TYR A 45 -5.47 -2.84 -4.80
N GLY A 46 -6.53 -3.26 -4.11
CA GLY A 46 -7.45 -4.30 -4.59
C GLY A 46 -8.11 -3.92 -5.91
N VAL A 47 -8.68 -2.70 -6.01
CA VAL A 47 -9.31 -2.22 -7.25
C VAL A 47 -8.29 -2.16 -8.39
N LEU A 48 -7.10 -1.63 -8.15
CA LEU A 48 -6.06 -1.49 -9.16
C LEU A 48 -5.62 -2.86 -9.70
N PHE A 49 -5.38 -3.84 -8.82
CA PHE A 49 -4.85 -5.15 -9.22
C PHE A 49 -5.89 -6.06 -9.89
N PHE A 50 -7.13 -6.04 -9.43
CA PHE A 50 -8.18 -6.91 -9.97
C PHE A 50 -8.94 -6.29 -11.14
N LEU A 51 -9.25 -4.99 -11.08
CA LEU A 51 -10.16 -4.35 -12.04
C LEU A 51 -9.42 -3.55 -13.11
N VAL A 52 -8.38 -2.81 -12.73
CA VAL A 52 -7.67 -1.88 -13.63
C VAL A 52 -6.56 -2.57 -14.40
N THR A 53 -5.55 -3.09 -13.72
CA THR A 53 -4.41 -3.77 -14.35
C THR A 53 -4.74 -5.21 -14.72
N ARG A 54 -5.67 -5.85 -13.99
CA ARG A 54 -6.07 -7.25 -14.14
C ARG A 54 -4.88 -8.22 -14.10
N VAL A 55 -3.93 -7.92 -13.22
CA VAL A 55 -2.81 -8.82 -12.90
C VAL A 55 -3.19 -9.88 -11.87
N GLN A 56 -4.37 -9.76 -11.25
CA GLN A 56 -4.95 -10.75 -10.35
C GLN A 56 -6.27 -11.29 -10.90
N PRO A 57 -6.46 -12.61 -11.01
CA PRO A 57 -5.50 -13.68 -10.70
C PRO A 57 -4.27 -13.66 -11.63
N PRO A 58 -3.09 -14.11 -11.16
CA PRO A 58 -1.88 -14.10 -11.96
C PRO A 58 -2.06 -14.98 -13.20
N PRO A 59 -1.64 -14.52 -14.39
CA PRO A 59 -1.66 -15.34 -15.59
C PRO A 59 -0.63 -16.46 -15.48
N SER A 60 -0.80 -17.51 -16.29
CA SER A 60 0.04 -18.71 -16.19
C SER A 60 1.50 -18.36 -16.51
N PRO A 61 2.48 -18.86 -15.71
CA PRO A 61 3.89 -18.73 -16.05
C PRO A 61 4.31 -19.67 -17.20
N ALA A 62 3.43 -20.56 -17.66
CA ALA A 62 3.69 -21.48 -18.77
C ALA A 62 3.21 -20.94 -20.14
N TRP A 63 2.86 -19.66 -20.22
CA TRP A 63 2.47 -19.03 -21.48
C TRP A 63 3.67 -18.90 -22.42
N ASP A 64 3.39 -19.02 -23.71
CA ASP A 64 4.37 -18.74 -24.75
C ASP A 64 4.49 -17.23 -25.00
N THR A 65 5.59 -16.82 -25.62
CA THR A 65 5.88 -15.41 -25.88
C THR A 65 4.74 -14.67 -26.61
N PRO A 66 4.10 -15.25 -27.66
CA PRO A 66 2.97 -14.59 -28.32
C PRO A 66 1.79 -14.30 -27.37
N ALA A 67 1.43 -15.23 -26.48
CA ALA A 67 0.36 -15.00 -25.51
C ALA A 67 0.69 -13.88 -24.52
N VAL A 68 1.94 -13.80 -24.06
CA VAL A 68 2.40 -12.72 -23.18
C VAL A 68 2.31 -11.36 -23.87
N LEU A 69 2.75 -11.27 -25.14
CA LEU A 69 2.66 -10.02 -25.90
C LEU A 69 1.23 -9.57 -26.13
N GLN A 70 0.34 -10.50 -26.47
CA GLN A 70 -1.08 -10.23 -26.60
C GLN A 70 -1.66 -9.70 -25.29
N TRP A 71 -1.29 -10.33 -24.16
CA TRP A 71 -1.75 -9.90 -22.83
C TRP A 71 -1.35 -8.46 -22.51
N PHE A 72 -0.10 -8.07 -22.82
CA PHE A 72 0.37 -6.69 -22.67
C PHE A 72 -0.39 -5.72 -23.57
N SER A 73 -0.65 -6.10 -24.82
CA SER A 73 -1.38 -5.27 -25.78
C SER A 73 -2.81 -4.99 -25.30
N GLU A 74 -3.53 -6.03 -24.87
CA GLU A 74 -4.91 -5.91 -24.36
C GLU A 74 -5.02 -5.07 -23.08
N ARG A 75 -3.96 -5.07 -22.25
CA ARG A 75 -3.95 -4.41 -20.94
C ARG A 75 -3.11 -3.15 -20.90
N HIS A 76 -2.57 -2.68 -22.03
CA HIS A 76 -1.62 -1.58 -22.11
C HIS A 76 -2.05 -0.37 -21.26
N PHE A 77 -3.24 0.18 -21.50
CA PHE A 77 -3.76 1.31 -20.74
C PHE A 77 -4.03 1.00 -19.27
N GLY A 78 -4.52 -0.20 -18.97
CA GLY A 78 -4.77 -0.66 -17.61
C GLY A 78 -3.49 -0.76 -16.79
N LEU A 79 -2.41 -1.29 -17.38
CA LEU A 79 -1.10 -1.39 -16.76
C LEU A 79 -0.51 0.01 -16.49
N LEU A 80 -0.52 0.89 -17.49
CA LEU A 80 0.03 2.25 -17.34
C LEU A 80 -0.74 3.09 -16.30
N ALA A 81 -2.07 3.12 -16.39
CA ALA A 81 -2.89 3.87 -15.44
C ALA A 81 -2.81 3.25 -14.04
N GLY A 82 -2.93 1.93 -13.95
CA GLY A 82 -2.95 1.22 -12.68
C GLY A 82 -1.63 1.35 -11.92
N PHE A 83 -0.50 1.01 -12.57
CA PHE A 83 0.82 1.13 -11.93
C PHE A 83 1.27 2.58 -11.78
N GLY A 84 0.84 3.49 -12.65
CA GLY A 84 1.01 4.93 -12.45
C GLY A 84 0.40 5.40 -11.13
N ILE A 85 -0.83 4.97 -10.82
CA ILE A 85 -1.46 5.25 -9.52
C ILE A 85 -0.70 4.57 -8.37
N VAL A 86 -0.25 3.32 -8.54
CA VAL A 86 0.57 2.61 -7.53
C VAL A 86 1.82 3.42 -7.15
N PHE A 87 2.51 4.03 -8.12
CA PHE A 87 3.64 4.90 -7.82
C PHE A 87 3.25 6.10 -6.97
N LEU A 88 2.13 6.77 -7.30
CA LEU A 88 1.65 7.93 -6.56
C LEU A 88 1.25 7.60 -5.12
N ILE A 89 0.60 6.44 -4.91
CA ILE A 89 0.12 6.04 -3.58
C ILE A 89 1.18 5.28 -2.77
N SER A 90 2.34 4.93 -3.35
CA SER A 90 3.40 4.17 -2.67
C SER A 90 3.88 4.83 -1.36
N GLY A 91 3.84 6.16 -1.28
CA GLY A 91 4.18 6.90 -0.05
C GLY A 91 3.24 6.63 1.12
N MET A 92 2.02 6.11 0.86
CA MET A 92 1.07 5.73 1.89
C MET A 92 1.54 4.52 2.72
N CYS A 93 2.50 3.72 2.21
CA CYS A 93 3.12 2.59 2.93
C CYS A 93 3.72 3.00 4.28
N ALA A 94 4.35 4.18 4.35
CA ALA A 94 5.02 4.64 5.56
C ALA A 94 4.06 4.85 6.77
N PRO A 95 2.99 5.65 6.68
CA PRO A 95 2.06 5.82 7.79
C PRO A 95 1.34 4.51 8.17
N MET A 96 1.04 3.61 7.22
CA MET A 96 0.48 2.29 7.54
C MET A 96 1.43 1.45 8.39
N ASN A 97 2.69 1.34 7.96
CA ASN A 97 3.71 0.60 8.70
C ASN A 97 3.96 1.21 10.08
N ALA A 98 3.88 2.54 10.20
CA ALA A 98 3.98 3.24 11.48
C ALA A 98 2.80 2.91 12.42
N LEU A 99 1.57 2.81 11.92
CA LEU A 99 0.40 2.43 12.71
C LEU A 99 0.52 1.01 13.28
N LEU A 100 0.96 0.06 12.46
CA LEU A 100 1.18 -1.32 12.89
C LEU A 100 2.33 -1.41 13.87
N ALA A 101 3.46 -0.74 13.61
CA ALA A 101 4.57 -0.67 14.56
C ALA A 101 4.16 -0.03 15.90
N TYR A 102 3.37 1.04 15.88
CA TYR A 102 2.77 1.63 17.08
C TYR A 102 1.90 0.61 17.83
N SER A 103 1.09 -0.16 17.10
CA SER A 103 0.25 -1.21 17.66
C SER A 103 1.05 -2.38 18.23
N MET A 104 2.24 -2.67 17.68
CA MET A 104 3.15 -3.66 18.26
C MET A 104 3.83 -3.17 19.52
N ARG A 105 4.17 -1.88 19.60
CA ARG A 105 4.82 -1.30 20.78
C ARG A 105 3.94 -1.28 22.04
N ARG A 106 2.62 -1.41 21.89
CA ARG A 106 1.66 -1.53 23.00
C ARG A 106 1.38 -2.98 23.42
N MET A 107 1.99 -3.97 22.76
CA MET A 107 1.91 -5.37 23.16
C MET A 107 2.99 -5.70 24.20
N SER A 108 2.78 -6.72 25.04
CA SER A 108 3.72 -7.17 26.07
C SER A 108 4.89 -8.00 25.51
N VAL A 109 5.43 -7.57 24.37
CA VAL A 109 6.53 -8.24 23.65
C VAL A 109 7.72 -7.29 23.52
N SER A 110 8.89 -7.84 23.16
CA SER A 110 10.10 -7.04 22.97
C SER A 110 9.91 -5.95 21.89
N ARG A 111 10.50 -4.77 22.12
CA ARG A 111 10.49 -3.66 21.15
C ARG A 111 11.18 -4.02 19.83
N ILE A 112 12.08 -5.00 19.85
CA ILE A 112 12.76 -5.51 18.64
C ILE A 112 11.74 -5.90 17.56
N PHE A 113 10.61 -6.51 17.92
CA PHE A 113 9.60 -6.90 16.94
C PHE A 113 9.03 -5.71 16.16
N GLY A 114 8.80 -4.56 16.81
CA GLY A 114 8.34 -3.36 16.13
C GLY A 114 9.37 -2.78 15.16
N TYR A 115 10.66 -2.82 15.51
CA TYR A 115 11.74 -2.37 14.62
C TYR A 115 11.98 -3.35 13.47
N SER A 116 12.00 -4.65 13.75
CA SER A 116 12.10 -5.69 12.74
C SER A 116 10.97 -5.59 11.72
N TYR A 117 9.73 -5.37 12.19
CA TYR A 117 8.58 -5.13 11.32
C TYR A 117 8.81 -3.94 10.37
N LEU A 118 9.23 -2.78 10.92
CA LEU A 118 9.49 -1.59 10.09
C LEU A 118 10.57 -1.82 9.04
N ILE A 119 11.68 -2.47 9.41
CA ILE A 119 12.78 -2.76 8.48
C ILE A 119 12.30 -3.72 7.39
N MET A 120 11.68 -4.84 7.77
CA MET A 120 11.22 -5.86 6.84
C MET A 120 10.21 -5.28 5.87
N TYR A 121 9.13 -4.64 6.34
CA TYR A 121 8.10 -4.12 5.44
C TYR A 121 8.56 -2.95 4.58
N SER A 122 9.47 -2.11 5.07
CA SER A 122 10.04 -1.02 4.25
C SER A 122 10.89 -1.57 3.11
N LEU A 123 11.67 -2.63 3.37
CA LEU A 123 12.48 -3.29 2.34
C LEU A 123 11.61 -4.12 1.39
N SER A 124 10.62 -4.85 1.90
CA SER A 124 9.72 -5.70 1.11
C SER A 124 8.89 -4.92 0.10
N ALA A 125 8.58 -3.64 0.34
CA ALA A 125 7.88 -2.80 -0.63
C ALA A 125 8.63 -2.66 -1.97
N ILE A 126 9.95 -2.83 -1.97
CA ILE A 126 10.76 -2.75 -3.19
C ILE A 126 10.46 -3.94 -4.12
N PRO A 127 10.78 -5.19 -3.77
CA PRO A 127 10.47 -6.33 -4.63
C PRO A 127 8.96 -6.63 -4.69
N GLY A 128 8.23 -6.48 -3.57
CA GLY A 128 6.82 -6.83 -3.48
C GLY A 128 5.84 -5.81 -4.05
N MET A 129 6.31 -4.69 -4.58
CA MET A 129 5.44 -3.71 -5.23
C MET A 129 6.14 -2.93 -6.34
N LEU A 130 7.26 -2.27 -6.01
CA LEU A 130 7.90 -1.33 -6.95
C LEU A 130 8.54 -2.04 -8.15
N VAL A 131 9.20 -3.17 -7.95
CA VAL A 131 9.83 -3.92 -9.05
C VAL A 131 8.80 -4.35 -10.09
N MET A 132 7.69 -4.93 -9.65
CA MET A 132 6.55 -5.28 -10.52
C MET A 132 6.01 -4.05 -11.26
N ALA A 133 5.74 -2.96 -10.54
CA ALA A 133 5.21 -1.74 -11.14
C ALA A 133 6.14 -1.18 -12.23
N ILE A 134 7.46 -1.16 -11.97
CA ILE A 134 8.47 -0.72 -12.93
C ILE A 134 8.52 -1.65 -14.13
N ALA A 135 8.69 -2.95 -13.92
CA ALA A 135 8.84 -3.93 -15.01
C ALA A 135 7.61 -3.97 -15.93
N MET A 136 6.40 -4.00 -15.35
CA MET A 136 5.15 -3.98 -16.10
C MET A 136 4.95 -2.68 -16.89
N THR A 137 5.27 -1.54 -16.27
CA THR A 137 5.15 -0.23 -16.93
C THR A 137 6.17 -0.10 -18.06
N VAL A 138 7.40 -0.59 -17.87
CA VAL A 138 8.42 -0.62 -18.93
C VAL A 138 7.98 -1.50 -20.09
N GLY A 139 7.47 -2.71 -19.82
CA GLY A 139 6.94 -3.61 -20.84
C GLY A 139 5.76 -2.99 -21.61
N ALA A 140 4.85 -2.33 -20.90
CA ALA A 140 3.73 -1.62 -21.51
C ALA A 140 4.18 -0.41 -22.36
N LEU A 141 5.09 0.44 -21.86
CA LEU A 141 5.56 1.65 -22.58
C LEU A 141 6.42 1.35 -23.80
N ARG A 142 7.00 0.15 -23.90
CA ARG A 142 7.93 -0.23 -24.97
C ARG A 142 7.49 -1.53 -25.65
N PRO A 143 6.30 -1.56 -26.28
CA PRO A 143 5.78 -2.77 -26.92
C PRO A 143 6.62 -3.22 -28.12
N ASP A 144 7.39 -2.31 -28.73
CA ASP A 144 8.23 -2.59 -29.92
C ASP A 144 9.58 -3.25 -29.58
N ARG A 145 9.80 -3.62 -28.31
CA ARG A 145 11.01 -4.32 -27.89
C ARG A 145 10.97 -5.77 -28.34
N ASP A 146 12.15 -6.39 -28.35
CA ASP A 146 12.30 -7.81 -28.63
C ASP A 146 11.29 -8.62 -27.78
N PRO A 147 10.45 -9.47 -28.41
CA PRO A 147 9.50 -10.34 -27.73
C PRO A 147 10.07 -11.08 -26.52
N GLU A 148 11.31 -11.57 -26.62
CA GLU A 148 11.94 -12.32 -25.52
C GLU A 148 12.23 -11.43 -24.31
N ILE A 149 12.57 -10.15 -24.52
CA ILE A 149 12.78 -9.18 -23.43
C ILE A 149 11.47 -8.88 -22.72
N ILE A 150 10.37 -8.75 -23.47
CA ILE A 150 9.04 -8.48 -22.87
C ILE A 150 8.58 -9.70 -22.06
N HIS A 151 8.81 -10.92 -22.55
CA HIS A 151 8.54 -12.15 -21.79
C HIS A 151 9.39 -12.20 -20.51
N TRP A 152 10.68 -11.90 -20.60
CA TRP A 152 11.53 -11.87 -19.43
C TRP A 152 11.07 -10.83 -18.39
N LEU A 153 10.65 -9.64 -18.83
CA LEU A 153 10.07 -8.61 -17.95
C LEU A 153 8.78 -9.08 -17.28
N TYR A 154 7.92 -9.80 -18.01
CA TYR A 154 6.72 -10.42 -17.47
C TYR A 154 7.03 -11.39 -16.33
N ASP A 155 7.92 -12.35 -16.57
CA ASP A 155 8.31 -13.35 -15.58
C ASP A 155 8.97 -12.70 -14.36
N PHE A 156 9.89 -11.76 -14.60
CA PHE A 156 10.57 -11.04 -13.55
C PHE A 156 9.59 -10.28 -12.65
N ALA A 157 8.60 -9.61 -13.23
CA ALA A 157 7.62 -8.84 -12.50
C ALA A 157 6.74 -9.74 -11.63
N PHE A 158 6.16 -10.80 -12.22
CA PHE A 158 5.29 -11.75 -11.51
C PHE A 158 6.05 -12.55 -10.45
N LEU A 159 7.29 -12.97 -10.73
CA LEU A 159 8.14 -13.63 -9.74
C LEU A 159 8.47 -12.71 -8.57
N SER A 160 8.79 -11.44 -8.83
CA SER A 160 9.10 -10.47 -7.76
C SER A 160 7.91 -10.21 -6.85
N PHE A 161 6.72 -9.99 -7.43
CA PHE A 161 5.50 -9.71 -6.67
C PHE A 161 4.93 -10.96 -5.98
N SER A 162 4.62 -12.00 -6.75
CA SER A 162 3.97 -13.21 -6.23
C SER A 162 4.91 -14.02 -5.35
N GLY A 163 6.20 -14.04 -5.67
CA GLY A 163 7.22 -14.71 -4.86
C GLY A 163 7.38 -14.09 -3.48
N THR A 164 7.32 -12.76 -3.37
CA THR A 164 7.38 -12.07 -2.06
C THR A 164 6.07 -12.16 -1.29
N MET A 165 4.92 -12.12 -1.97
CA MET A 165 3.60 -12.38 -1.38
C MET A 165 3.49 -13.79 -0.78
N GLY A 166 4.07 -14.81 -1.43
CA GLY A 166 4.09 -16.18 -0.92
C GLY A 166 4.83 -16.33 0.43
N VAL A 167 5.86 -15.51 0.67
CA VAL A 167 6.57 -15.47 1.97
C VAL A 167 5.68 -14.87 3.07
N PHE A 168 4.76 -13.96 2.73
CA PHE A 168 3.78 -13.43 3.69
C PHE A 168 2.68 -14.45 4.05
N MET A 169 2.31 -15.38 3.16
CA MET A 169 1.32 -16.43 3.43
C MET A 169 1.81 -17.54 4.38
N ILE A 170 3.12 -17.79 4.46
CA ILE A 170 3.68 -18.81 5.39
C ILE A 170 3.57 -18.35 6.86
N GLY A 171 3.34 -17.04 7.10
CA GLY A 171 3.27 -16.44 8.43
C GLY A 171 1.88 -16.00 8.91
N SER A 172 0.79 -16.31 8.19
CA SER A 172 -0.60 -15.98 8.54
C SER A 172 -1.42 -17.24 8.79
#